data_AF-C4FIE7-F1
#
_entry.id   AF-C4FIE7-F1
#
_cell.length_a   1.000
_cell.length_b   1.000
_cell.length_c   1.000
_cell.angle_alpha   90.00
_cell.angle_beta   90.00
_cell.angle_gamma   90.00
#
_symmetry.space_group_name_H-M   'P 1'
#
loop_
_entity.id
_entity.type
_entity.pdbx_description
1 polymer ?
#
loop_
_entity_poly.entity_id
_entity_poly.type
_entity_poly.pdbx_seq_one_letter_code
_entity_poly.pdbx_strand_id
1 'polypeptide(L)' 'MYLIDTNIWLELLLEQERSKECKIFFEKIDSKLLFISEFSLYSSE' A
#
# COMPACT_ATOMS: atom_id res chain seq x y z
N MET A 1 -7.01 -0.11 -11.88
CA MET A 1 -6.55 1.09 -11.18
C MET A 1 -6.92 0.91 -9.72
N TYR A 2 -5.96 1.05 -8.80
CA TYR A 2 -6.14 0.83 -7.37
C TYR A 2 -5.68 2.08 -6.63
N LEU A 3 -6.54 2.62 -5.77
CA LEU A 3 -6.17 3.64 -4.79
C LEU A 3 -5.77 2.91 -3.51
N ILE A 4 -4.52 3.08 -3.10
CA ILE A 4 -3.90 2.37 -2.00
C ILE A 4 -4.00 3.22 -0.73
N ASP A 5 -4.57 2.62 0.30
CA ASP A 5 -4.72 3.22 1.63
C ASP A 5 -3.40 3.15 2.42
N THR A 6 -3.25 4.04 3.41
CA THR A 6 -2.09 4.07 4.32
C THR A 6 -1.86 2.73 4.99
N ASN A 7 -2.91 2.02 5.40
CA ASN A 7 -2.78 0.75 6.12
C ASN A 7 -2.06 -0.33 5.29
N ILE A 8 -2.29 -0.36 3.97
CA ILE A 8 -1.61 -1.31 3.07
C ILE A 8 -0.11 -1.02 2.99
N TRP A 9 0.29 0.25 3.02
CA TRP A 9 1.70 0.63 3.13
C TRP A 9 2.27 0.23 4.50
N LEU A 10 1.53 0.44 5.58
CA LEU A 10 1.97 0.06 6.93
C LEU A 10 2.15 -1.44 7.10
N GLU A 11 1.35 -2.27 6.44
CA GLU A 11 1.55 -3.73 6.43
C GLU A 11 2.94 -4.11 5.91
N LEU A 12 3.38 -3.46 4.83
CA LEU A 12 4.72 -3.68 4.26
C LEU A 12 5.82 -3.06 5.10
N LEU A 13 5.69 -1.78 5.45
CA LEU A 13 6.75 -0.99 6.09
C LEU A 13 7.06 -1.47 7.51
N LEU A 14 6.05 -2.00 8.21
CA LEU A 14 6.17 -2.48 9.59
C LEU A 14 6.19 -4.00 9.71
N GLU A 15 6.28 -4.71 8.58
CA GLU A 15 6.30 -6.18 8.51
C GLU A 15 5.16 -6.85 9.32
N GLN A 16 3.94 -6.31 9.21
CA GLN A 16 2.78 -6.81 9.94
C GLN A 16 2.28 -8.15 9.35
N GLU A 17 1.22 -8.70 9.96
CA GLU A 17 0.70 -10.04 9.67
C GLU A 17 0.46 -10.28 8.16
N ARG A 18 -0.02 -9.28 7.42
CA ARG A 18 -0.38 -9.41 5.99
C ARG A 18 0.67 -8.85 5.05
N SER A 19 1.88 -8.56 5.53
CA SER A 19 2.99 -8.02 4.73
C SER A 19 3.26 -8.87 3.47
N LYS A 20 3.24 -10.20 3.59
CA LYS A 20 3.46 -11.12 2.45
C LYS A 20 2.38 -11.01 1.38
N GLU A 21 1.12 -10.92 1.78
CA GLU A 21 -0.01 -10.79 0.85
C GLU A 21 0.06 -9.44 0.11
N CYS A 22 0.35 -8.37 0.84
CA CYS A 22 0.54 -7.05 0.27
C CYS A 22 1.68 -7.06 -0.75
N LYS A 23 2.82 -7.68 -0.42
CA LYS A 23 3.97 -7.76 -1.33
C LYS A 23 3.62 -8.46 -2.64
N ILE A 24 2.95 -9.61 -2.56
CA ILE A 24 2.48 -10.35 -3.74
C ILE A 24 1.51 -9.51 -4.57
N PHE A 25 0.65 -8.71 -3.93
CA PHE A 25 -0.24 -7.79 -4.64
C PHE A 25 0.55 -6.71 -5.40
N PHE A 26 1.50 -6.04 -4.76
CA PHE A 26 2.33 -5.01 -5.39
C PHE A 26 3.20 -5.56 -6.54
N GLU A 27 3.71 -6.79 -6.42
CA GLU A 27 4.50 -7.43 -7.48
C GLU A 27 3.67 -7.82 -8.72
N LYS A 28 2.35 -8.02 -8.57
CA LYS A 28 1.47 -8.45 -9.66
C LYS A 28 0.86 -7.30 -10.47
N ILE A 29 0.83 -6.09 -9.92
CA ILE A 29 0.15 -4.95 -10.52
C ILE A 29 1.18 -3.96 -11.07
N ASP A 30 0.98 -3.51 -12.31
CA ASP A 30 1.79 -2.43 -12.88
C ASP A 30 1.68 -1.19 -11.98
N SER A 31 2.82 -0.61 -11.60
CA SER A 31 2.89 0.55 -10.71
C SER A 31 2.13 1.77 -11.25
N LYS A 32 1.95 1.88 -12.58
CA LYS A 32 1.13 2.94 -13.20
C LYS A 32 -0.36 2.83 -12.87
N LEU A 33 -0.80 1.68 -12.38
CA LEU A 33 -2.17 1.43 -11.97
C LEU A 33 -2.37 1.63 -10.47
N LEU A 34 -1.31 1.95 -9.71
CA LEU A 34 -1.32 2.17 -8.28
C LEU A 34 -1.27 3.67 -7.98
N PHE A 35 -2.22 4.13 -7.20
CA PHE A 35 -2.38 5.52 -6.81
C PHE A 35 -2.41 5.62 -5.29
N ILE A 36 -1.96 6.73 -4.73
CA ILE A 36 -2.11 7.04 -3.32
C ILE A 36 -2.80 8.40 -3.22
N SER A 37 -3.71 8.55 -2.25
CA SER A 37 -4.34 9.85 -2.01
C SER A 37 -3.42 10.72 -1.16
N GLU A 38 -3.52 12.03 -1.30
CA GLU A 38 -2.80 12.98 -0.43
C GLU A 38 -3.18 12.78 1.04
N PHE A 39 -4.47 12.51 1.31
CA PHE A 39 -4.94 12.16 2.65
C PHE A 39 -4.21 10.94 3.24
N SER A 40 -3.99 9.90 2.44
CA SER A 40 -3.29 8.69 2.87
C SER A 40 -1.79 8.92 3.16
N LEU A 41 -1.19 9.99 2.63
CA LEU A 41 0.20 10.38 2.94
C LEU A 41 0.33 11.13 4.26
N TYR A 42 -0.65 11.96 4.62
CA TYR A 42 -0.61 12.80 5.83
C TYR A 42 -1.37 12.20 7.03
N SER A 43 -2.11 11.11 6.85
CA SER A 43 -2.86 10.43 7.91
C SER A 43 -1.99 9.85 9.04
N SER A 44 -0.68 9.80 8.89
CA SER A 44 0.26 9.35 9.93
C SER A 44 0.83 10.49 10.80
N GLU A 45 0.36 11.73 10.62
CA GLU A 45 0.60 12.85 11.56
C GLU A 45 -0.40 12.87 12.72
#